data_AF-A0AA97AUI7-F1
#
_entry.id   AF-A0AA97AUI7-F1
#
_cell.length_a   1.000
_cell.length_b   1.000
_cell.length_c   1.000
_cell.angle_alpha   90.00
_cell.angle_beta   90.00
_cell.angle_gamma   90.00
#
_symmetry.space_group_name_H-M   'P 1'
#
loop_
_entity.id
_entity.type
_entity.pdbx_description
1 polymer ?
#
loop_
_entity_poly.entity_id
_entity_poly.type
_entity_poly.pdbx_seq_one_letter_code
_entity_poly.pdbx_strand_id
1 'polypeptide(L)'
;MFLEAVKLLGLEEQDYAGCVMVGNNLERDVAGANRLGMKSVWINWTPRYPKEPANQDEVPDYTIGLPHQLLDVLEDIDAKA
;
A
#
# COMPACT_ATOMS: atom_id res chain seq x y z
N MET A 1 -3.13 -12.15 6.04
CA MET A 1 -2.46 -11.08 6.83
C MET A 1 -3.32 -9.84 6.85
N PHE A 2 -3.58 -9.19 5.70
CA PHE A 2 -4.45 -8.01 5.60
C PHE A 2 -5.83 -8.16 6.24
N LEU A 3 -6.57 -9.21 5.88
CA LEU A 3 -7.91 -9.47 6.45
C LEU A 3 -7.90 -9.64 7.98
N GLU A 4 -6.81 -10.16 8.55
CA GLU A 4 -6.69 -10.28 10.00
C GLU A 4 -6.33 -8.93 10.64
N ALA A 5 -5.48 -8.12 9.98
CA ALA A 5 -5.12 -6.80 10.45
C ALA A 5 -6.33 -5.86 10.50
N VAL A 6 -7.12 -5.79 9.43
CA VAL A 6 -8.34 -4.95 9.39
C VAL A 6 -9.38 -5.42 10.41
N LYS A 7 -9.54 -6.75 10.57
CA LYS A 7 -10.40 -7.33 11.60
C LYS A 7 -9.97 -6.95 13.02
N LEU A 8 -8.67 -6.97 13.32
CA LEU A 8 -8.13 -6.56 14.63
C LEU A 8 -8.34 -5.07 14.91
N LEU A 9 -8.45 -4.25 13.85
CA LEU A 9 -8.78 -2.83 13.93
C LEU A 9 -10.30 -2.57 13.98
N GLY A 10 -11.14 -3.62 13.88
CA GLY A 10 -12.59 -3.49 13.86
C GLY A 10 -13.13 -2.89 12.56
N LEU A 11 -12.36 -2.97 11.47
CA LEU A 11 -12.73 -2.44 10.17
C LEU A 11 -13.48 -3.49 9.35
N GLU A 12 -14.44 -3.02 8.57
CA GLU A 12 -15.23 -3.80 7.62
C GLU A 12 -14.79 -3.50 6.18
N GLU A 13 -15.32 -4.24 5.21
CA GLU A 13 -14.91 -4.13 3.79
C GLU A 13 -15.11 -2.73 3.23
N GLN A 14 -16.16 -2.01 3.66
CA GLN A 14 -16.37 -0.61 3.26
C GLN A 14 -15.27 0.36 3.72
N ASP A 15 -14.50 -0.01 4.75
CA ASP A 15 -13.46 0.84 5.31
C ASP A 15 -12.10 0.65 4.61
N TYR A 16 -11.97 -0.40 3.78
CA TYR A 16 -10.69 -0.74 3.14
C TYR A 16 -10.19 0.37 2.21
N ALA A 17 -11.10 1.10 1.56
CA ALA A 17 -10.76 2.23 0.70
C ALA A 17 -10.07 3.39 1.47
N GLY A 18 -10.31 3.50 2.77
CA GLY A 18 -9.64 4.48 3.65
C GLY A 18 -8.32 3.98 4.25
N CYS A 19 -7.91 2.74 3.96
CA CYS A 19 -6.68 2.16 4.47
C CYS A 19 -5.52 2.37 3.49
N VAL A 20 -4.33 2.64 4.03
CA VAL A 20 -3.08 2.75 3.29
C VAL A 20 -2.14 1.63 3.74
N MET A 21 -1.70 0.79 2.80
CA MET A 21 -0.64 -0.19 3.04
C MET A 21 0.70 0.37 2.60
N VAL A 22 1.69 0.36 3.50
CA VAL A 22 3.07 0.75 3.20
C VAL A 22 3.97 -0.48 3.30
N GLY A 23 4.65 -0.83 2.22
CA GLY A 23 5.45 -2.06 2.17
C GLY A 23 6.58 -2.01 1.14
N ASN A 24 7.49 -2.98 1.20
CA ASN A 24 8.69 -3.02 0.34
C ASN A 24 8.67 -4.18 -0.67
N ASN A 25 7.61 -4.98 -0.69
CA ASN A 25 7.45 -6.12 -1.57
C ASN A 25 6.24 -5.94 -2.52
N LEU A 26 6.48 -5.90 -3.83
CA LEU A 26 5.42 -5.69 -4.82
C LEU A 26 4.37 -6.83 -4.83
N GLU A 27 4.82 -8.09 -4.83
CA GLU A 27 3.95 -9.28 -4.87
C GLU A 27 3.07 -9.41 -3.62
N ARG A 28 3.61 -9.10 -2.44
CA ARG A 28 2.94 -9.37 -1.16
C ARG A 28 2.23 -8.16 -0.59
N ASP A 29 2.89 -7.00 -0.60
CA ASP A 29 2.38 -5.82 0.07
C ASP A 29 1.50 -5.01 -0.88
N VAL A 30 2.02 -4.70 -2.08
CA VAL A 30 1.30 -3.88 -3.07
C VAL A 30 0.13 -4.65 -3.68
N ALA A 31 0.37 -5.84 -4.23
CA ALA A 31 -0.72 -6.64 -4.81
C ALA A 31 -1.76 -7.09 -3.79
N GLY A 32 -1.34 -7.34 -2.54
CA GLY A 32 -2.25 -7.64 -1.44
C GLY A 32 -3.20 -6.47 -1.14
N ALA A 33 -2.66 -5.25 -1.05
CA ALA A 33 -3.42 -4.03 -0.80
C ALA A 33 -4.37 -3.69 -1.96
N ASN A 34 -3.84 -3.72 -3.19
CA ASN A 34 -4.60 -3.39 -4.40
C ASN A 34 -5.80 -4.32 -4.59
N ARG A 35 -5.64 -5.63 -4.34
CA ARG A 35 -6.75 -6.60 -4.43
C ARG A 35 -7.85 -6.38 -3.40
N LEU A 36 -7.56 -5.71 -2.29
CA LEU A 36 -8.52 -5.36 -1.25
C LEU A 36 -9.09 -3.96 -1.41
N GLY A 37 -8.70 -3.22 -2.46
CA GLY A 37 -9.15 -1.84 -2.69
C GLY A 37 -8.51 -0.81 -1.76
N MET A 38 -7.43 -1.17 -1.06
CA MET A 38 -6.62 -0.24 -0.26
C MET A 38 -5.70 0.58 -1.14
N LYS A 39 -5.23 1.73 -0.65
CA LYS A 39 -4.13 2.46 -1.29
C LYS A 39 -2.79 1.79 -0.99
N SER A 40 -1.94 1.64 -1.99
CA SER A 40 -0.62 1.02 -1.87
C SER A 40 0.52 2.03 -2.00
N VAL A 41 1.43 2.03 -1.02
CA VAL A 41 2.67 2.82 -1.04
C VAL A 41 3.86 1.88 -1.01
N TRP A 42 4.62 1.83 -2.09
CA TRP A 42 5.83 1.06 -2.16
C TRP A 42 7.03 1.87 -1.67
N ILE A 43 7.72 1.38 -0.64
CA ILE A 43 8.99 1.96 -0.16
C ILE A 43 10.17 1.18 -0.72
N ASN A 44 10.86 1.79 -1.69
CA ASN A 44 12.01 1.21 -2.38
C ASN A 44 13.29 1.35 -1.54
N TRP A 45 13.33 0.70 -0.39
CA TRP A 45 14.48 0.78 0.54
C TRP A 45 15.57 -0.26 0.24
N THR A 46 15.19 -1.45 -0.23
CA THR A 46 16.09 -2.62 -0.30
C THR A 46 16.19 -3.23 -1.70
N PRO A 47 17.34 -3.78 -2.11
CA PRO A 47 17.46 -4.57 -3.34
C PRO A 47 16.96 -6.01 -3.19
N ARG A 48 16.44 -6.41 -2.01
CA ARG A 48 16.06 -7.81 -1.70
C ARG A 48 14.93 -8.37 -2.55
N TYR A 49 14.00 -7.52 -2.99
CA TYR A 49 12.79 -7.92 -3.72
C TYR A 49 12.80 -7.36 -5.15
N PRO A 50 12.06 -7.99 -6.09
CA PRO A 50 11.84 -7.41 -7.41
C PRO A 50 11.32 -5.98 -7.31
N LYS A 51 11.84 -5.11 -8.18
CA LYS A 51 11.50 -3.68 -8.23
C LYS A 51 10.59 -3.32 -9.40
N GLU A 52 10.32 -4.30 -10.27
CA GLU A 52 9.46 -4.15 -11.44
C GLU A 52 8.19 -4.97 -11.21
N PRO A 53 6.99 -4.38 -11.41
CA PRO A 53 5.73 -5.12 -11.32
C PRO A 53 5.67 -6.24 -12.36
N ALA A 54 5.34 -7.46 -11.93
CA ALA A 54 5.11 -8.58 -12.85
C ALA A 54 3.72 -8.54 -13.50
N ASN A 55 2.77 -7.80 -12.91
CA ASN A 55 1.38 -7.67 -13.35
C ASN A 55 0.75 -6.38 -12.81
N GLN A 56 -0.50 -6.12 -13.17
CA GLN A 56 -1.23 -4.90 -12.78
C GLN A 56 -1.48 -4.80 -11.27
N ASP A 57 -1.68 -5.92 -10.58
CA ASP A 57 -1.90 -5.89 -9.13
C ASP A 57 -0.64 -5.40 -8.40
N GLU A 58 0.54 -5.59 -8.97
CA GLU A 58 1.82 -5.19 -8.39
C GLU A 58 2.21 -3.73 -8.65
N VAL A 59 1.39 -2.97 -9.40
CA VAL A 59 1.64 -1.54 -9.65
C VAL A 59 1.23 -0.72 -8.43
N PRO A 60 2.16 -0.03 -7.75
CA PRO A 60 1.81 0.75 -6.57
C PRO A 60 1.10 2.05 -6.95
N ASP A 61 0.16 2.52 -6.12
CA ASP A 61 -0.44 3.84 -6.27
C ASP A 61 0.62 4.94 -6.08
N TYR A 62 1.53 4.73 -5.11
CA TYR A 62 2.61 5.66 -4.77
C TYR A 62 3.93 4.95 -4.54
N THR A 63 5.04 5.63 -4.84
CA THR A 63 6.40 5.14 -4.56
C THR A 63 7.19 6.17 -3.77
N ILE A 64 7.84 5.73 -2.70
CA ILE A 64 8.73 6.55 -1.87
C ILE A 64 10.10 5.88 -1.72
N GLY A 65 11.13 6.69 -1.50
CA GLY A 65 12.48 6.22 -1.19
C GLY A 65 12.81 6.28 0.30
N LEU A 66 12.15 7.16 1.06
CA LEU A 66 12.42 7.42 2.48
C LEU A 66 11.10 7.54 3.26
N PRO A 67 11.02 7.08 4.53
CA PRO A 67 9.76 7.08 5.29
C PRO A 67 9.11 8.43 5.47
N HIS A 68 9.88 9.52 5.60
CA HIS A 68 9.30 10.83 5.83
C HIS A 68 8.49 11.34 4.62
N GLN A 69 8.77 10.83 3.42
CA GLN A 69 8.00 11.15 2.20
C GLN A 69 6.59 10.56 2.25
N LEU A 70 6.30 9.65 3.19
CA LEU A 70 4.94 9.17 3.42
C LEU A 70 4.01 10.33 3.83
N LEU A 71 4.52 11.36 4.51
CA LEU A 71 3.70 12.51 4.90
C LEU A 71 3.13 13.23 3.67
N ASP A 72 3.97 13.48 2.67
CA ASP A 72 3.55 14.11 1.41
C ASP A 72 2.52 13.24 0.66
N VAL A 73 2.67 11.91 0.70
CA VAL A 73 1.74 10.96 0.09
C VAL A 73 0.38 10.97 0.81
N LEU A 74 0.38 11.01 2.14
CA LEU A 74 -0.86 11.04 2.92
C LEU A 74 -1.62 12.35 2.69
N GLU A 75 -0.93 13.49 2.60
CA GLU A 75 -1.56 14.76 2.25
C GLU A 75 -2.24 14.73 0.86
N ASP A 76 -1.59 14.10 -0.13
CA ASP A 76 -2.16 13.95 -1.48
C ASP A 76 -3.34 12.97 -1.53
N ILE A 77 -3.34 11.91 -0.71
CA ILE A 77 -4.47 10.99 -0.56
C ILE A 77 -5.67 11.72 0.06
N ASP A 78 -5.46 12.43 1.17
CA ASP A 78 -6.52 13.18 1.86
C ASP A 78 -7.12 14.27 0.97
N ALA A 79 -6.31 14.92 0.13
CA ALA A 79 -6.79 15.92 -0.83
C ALA A 79 -7.66 15.34 -1.96
N LYS A 80 -7.63 14.01 -2.18
CA LYS A 80 -8.37 13.30 -3.24
C LYS A 80 -9.55 12.47 -2.71
N ALA A 81 -9.72 12.38 -1.39
CA ALA A 81 -10.81 11.68 -0.71
C ALA A 81 -12.11 12.50 -0.69
#